data_AF-A0A847NDN2-F1
#
_entry.id   AF-A0A847NDN2-F1
#
_cell.length_a   1.000
_cell.length_b   1.000
_cell.length_c   1.000
_cell.angle_alpha   90.00
_cell.angle_beta   90.00
_cell.angle_gamma   90.00
#
_symmetry.space_group_name_H-M   'P 1'
#
loop_
_entity.id
_entity.type
_entity.pdbx_description
1 polymer ?
#
loop_
_entity_poly.entity_id
_entity_poly.type
_entity_poly.pdbx_seq_one_letter_code
_entity_poly.pdbx_strand_id
1 'polypeptide(L)'
;MRKLTAFILCIVFLLSSSVYARNLPVNTDAPIGLMVRTKYNEHGNLYFELICSTPKSIAPFLNRENYTVIYEVDYKEDGGQWQSETSAPMLPMGTEGITGKLTRIVYYHGNEKTSLTFRVRFMCSYFTGIGRADFVYTPFSEAVSAGQGPGYRNASPWAESELDKASVYGFITNSIKDNMSAPITREEFAEVAVKLYEKYTGKQAVTGDLSVFADTANPEIFKAYNLKIVNGTDAAKKLFSPKGLVNRQQVAAMLFRTISAMNPGADLGTSGTGTFADEKDIVPWAIEAVRFMNKNGFLKGSDNKFDPDGICTREMAVIIAARVFEKYEVVSSEPAGQAENKGRELPANFPGAVPIIPDAVINAAEGFVADRTGTLIYATNYSVDEAIEYYSNKNLYKGLNSITPIQSDSSKSIQIYTQNYILLVSASDAPQGAAGKTSIILTVFETGLS
;
A
#
# COMPACT_ATOMS: atom_id res chain seq x y z
N MET A 1 37.83 -17.22 47.69
CA MET A 1 37.90 -16.20 46.63
C MET A 1 38.34 -16.72 45.25
N ARG A 2 39.24 -17.73 45.12
CA ARG A 2 39.66 -18.27 43.81
C ARG A 2 38.64 -19.14 43.04
N LYS A 3 37.59 -19.68 43.69
CA LYS A 3 36.53 -20.46 43.02
C LYS A 3 35.37 -19.61 42.47
N LEU A 4 35.23 -18.37 42.94
CA LEU A 4 34.17 -17.45 42.49
C LEU A 4 34.57 -16.70 41.21
N THR A 5 35.86 -16.39 41.06
CA THR A 5 36.42 -15.76 39.85
C THR A 5 36.42 -16.68 38.64
N ALA A 6 36.59 -18.00 38.81
CA ALA A 6 36.50 -18.96 37.70
C ALA A 6 35.06 -19.12 37.18
N PHE A 7 34.05 -19.01 38.05
CA PHE A 7 32.64 -19.15 37.66
C PHE A 7 32.11 -17.91 36.91
N ILE A 8 32.58 -16.72 37.30
CA ILE A 8 32.25 -15.46 36.60
C ILE A 8 32.95 -15.39 35.24
N LEU A 9 34.18 -15.93 35.11
CA LEU A 9 34.88 -15.98 33.82
C LEU A 9 34.19 -16.93 32.82
N CYS A 10 33.57 -18.03 33.27
CA CYS A 10 32.80 -18.93 32.40
C CYS A 10 31.45 -18.34 31.97
N ILE A 11 30.80 -17.50 32.79
CA ILE A 11 29.52 -16.84 32.42
C ILE A 11 29.77 -15.66 31.45
N VAL A 12 30.90 -14.96 31.58
CA VAL A 12 31.27 -13.88 30.65
C VAL A 12 31.67 -14.41 29.26
N PHE A 13 32.17 -15.65 29.16
CA PHE A 13 32.40 -16.32 27.86
C PHE A 13 31.15 -17.02 27.29
N LEU A 14 30.06 -17.15 28.06
CA LEU A 14 28.79 -17.74 27.59
C LEU A 14 27.76 -16.69 27.14
N LEU A 15 28.05 -15.39 27.27
CA LEU A 15 27.12 -14.31 26.92
C LEU A 15 27.42 -13.61 25.58
N SER A 16 28.41 -14.05 24.81
CA SER A 16 28.71 -13.54 23.46
C SER A 16 28.30 -14.53 22.36
N SER A 17 27.06 -15.00 22.44
CA SER A 17 26.32 -15.47 21.27
C SER A 17 24.82 -15.31 21.50
N SER A 18 24.38 -14.08 21.79
CA SER A 18 23.08 -13.67 21.29
C SER A 18 23.17 -13.72 19.77
N VAL A 19 22.87 -14.90 19.22
CA VAL A 19 22.47 -15.05 17.83
C VAL A 19 21.27 -14.15 17.68
N TYR A 20 21.46 -12.91 17.24
CA TYR A 20 20.38 -12.13 16.65
C TYR A 20 19.83 -13.03 15.56
N ALA A 21 18.59 -13.49 15.75
CA ALA A 21 17.96 -14.37 14.79
C ALA A 21 17.98 -13.65 13.43
N ARG A 22 18.73 -14.23 12.49
CA ARG A 22 18.80 -13.82 11.09
C ARG A 22 17.42 -14.00 10.49
N ASN A 23 16.56 -13.01 10.65
CA ASN A 23 15.18 -13.10 10.21
C ASN A 23 15.04 -12.59 8.79
N LEU A 24 15.88 -13.08 7.87
CA LEU A 24 15.59 -12.96 6.44
C LEU A 24 14.24 -13.62 6.15
N PRO A 25 13.52 -13.17 5.11
CA PRO A 25 12.26 -13.79 4.73
C PRO A 25 12.42 -15.28 4.53
N VAL A 26 11.54 -16.06 5.14
CA VAL A 26 11.43 -17.51 4.97
C VAL A 26 10.19 -17.82 4.13
N ASN A 27 10.26 -18.87 3.30
CA ASN A 27 9.17 -19.25 2.38
C ASN A 27 8.72 -18.10 1.48
N THR A 28 9.67 -17.55 0.71
CA THR A 28 9.41 -16.40 -0.16
C THR A 28 8.36 -16.67 -1.23
N ASP A 29 7.46 -15.71 -1.44
CA ASP A 29 6.49 -15.72 -2.54
C ASP A 29 7.04 -15.00 -3.78
N ALA A 30 6.65 -15.46 -4.97
CA ALA A 30 6.98 -14.81 -6.22
C ALA A 30 6.19 -13.51 -6.39
N PRO A 31 6.74 -12.47 -7.04
CA PRO A 31 5.93 -11.34 -7.49
C PRO A 31 4.89 -11.84 -8.50
N ILE A 32 3.64 -11.46 -8.28
CA ILE A 32 2.51 -11.84 -9.13
C ILE A 32 2.05 -10.67 -10.00
N GLY A 33 1.34 -11.01 -11.08
CA GLY A 33 0.68 -10.04 -11.96
C GLY A 33 1.65 -9.20 -12.77
N LEU A 34 2.80 -9.74 -13.19
CA LEU A 34 3.74 -9.02 -14.04
C LEU A 34 3.02 -8.54 -15.32
N MET A 35 3.14 -7.25 -15.59
CA MET A 35 2.65 -6.59 -16.80
C MET A 35 3.84 -5.99 -17.53
N VAL A 36 3.83 -6.05 -18.87
CA VAL A 36 4.88 -5.49 -19.71
C VAL A 36 4.25 -4.59 -20.77
N ARG A 37 4.64 -3.32 -20.77
CA ARG A 37 4.19 -2.31 -21.72
C ARG A 37 5.33 -1.88 -22.61
N THR A 38 5.12 -2.01 -23.91
CA THR A 38 6.02 -1.46 -24.92
C THR A 38 5.74 0.03 -25.08
N LYS A 39 6.75 0.87 -24.83
CA LYS A 39 6.64 2.34 -24.91
C LYS A 39 7.79 2.90 -25.76
N TYR A 40 7.62 4.13 -26.21
CA TYR A 40 8.63 4.89 -26.95
C TYR A 40 8.81 6.23 -26.25
N ASN A 41 10.06 6.67 -26.06
CA ASN A 41 10.32 7.99 -25.51
C ASN A 41 10.18 9.08 -26.59
N GLU A 42 10.37 10.34 -26.21
CA GLU A 42 10.26 11.49 -27.14
C GLU A 42 11.25 11.43 -28.33
N HIS A 43 12.34 10.68 -28.18
CA HIS A 43 13.34 10.44 -29.22
C HIS A 43 13.04 9.21 -30.09
N GLY A 44 11.93 8.51 -29.84
CA GLY A 44 11.54 7.29 -30.55
C GLY A 44 12.30 6.04 -30.10
N ASN A 45 13.09 6.10 -29.02
CA ASN A 45 13.78 4.93 -28.48
C ASN A 45 12.80 4.03 -27.73
N LEU A 46 12.92 2.72 -27.98
CA LEU A 46 12.12 1.68 -27.36
C LEU A 46 12.48 1.52 -25.87
N TYR A 47 11.46 1.46 -25.02
CA TYR A 47 11.62 1.01 -23.65
C TYR A 47 10.41 0.21 -23.20
N PHE A 48 10.61 -0.58 -22.16
CA PHE A 48 9.59 -1.40 -21.54
C PHE A 48 9.28 -0.89 -20.15
N GLU A 49 7.99 -0.72 -19.86
CA GLU A 49 7.50 -0.48 -18.52
C GLU A 49 6.96 -1.79 -17.96
N LEU A 50 7.58 -2.27 -16.89
CA LEU A 50 7.18 -3.48 -16.19
C LEU A 50 6.51 -3.09 -14.88
N ILE A 51 5.39 -3.72 -14.56
CA ILE A 51 4.67 -3.49 -13.29
C ILE A 51 4.35 -4.85 -12.69
N CYS A 52 4.71 -5.06 -11.42
CA CYS A 52 4.35 -6.27 -10.68
C CYS A 52 4.06 -5.94 -9.22
N SER A 53 3.47 -6.91 -8.52
CA SER A 53 3.32 -6.80 -7.06
C SER A 53 4.66 -6.91 -6.36
N THR A 54 4.79 -6.20 -5.24
CA THR A 54 5.85 -6.46 -4.29
C THR A 54 5.46 -7.69 -3.45
N PRO A 55 6.29 -8.74 -3.38
CA PRO A 55 5.93 -9.97 -2.67
C PRO A 55 5.62 -9.74 -1.20
N LYS A 56 4.64 -10.46 -0.66
CA LYS A 56 4.19 -10.30 0.73
C LYS A 56 5.29 -10.67 1.73
N SER A 57 6.13 -11.65 1.37
CA SER A 57 7.30 -12.03 2.18
C SER A 57 8.36 -10.94 2.21
N ILE A 58 8.39 -10.06 1.21
CA ILE A 58 9.42 -9.01 1.06
C ILE A 58 8.95 -7.68 1.64
N ALA A 59 7.66 -7.34 1.53
CA ALA A 59 7.10 -6.07 1.96
C ALA A 59 7.52 -5.63 3.40
N PRO A 60 7.58 -6.51 4.42
CA PRO A 60 8.01 -6.12 5.78
C PRO A 60 9.48 -5.70 5.91
N PHE A 61 10.30 -5.95 4.89
CA PHE A 61 11.73 -5.65 4.88
C PHE A 61 12.08 -4.38 4.10
N LEU A 62 11.09 -3.79 3.43
CA LEU A 62 11.28 -2.54 2.70
C LEU A 62 11.61 -1.41 3.67
N ASN A 63 12.67 -0.67 3.36
CA ASN A 63 13.15 0.47 4.16
C ASN A 63 13.49 0.10 5.62
N ARG A 64 13.61 -1.20 5.94
CA ARG A 64 14.00 -1.66 7.28
C ARG A 64 15.50 -1.53 7.45
N GLU A 65 15.92 -1.01 8.58
CA GLU A 65 17.33 -0.83 8.91
C GLU A 65 18.12 -2.15 8.79
N ASN A 66 19.33 -2.08 8.23
CA ASN A 66 20.23 -3.21 7.98
C ASN A 66 19.72 -4.24 6.94
N TYR A 67 18.54 -4.04 6.34
CA TYR A 67 18.06 -4.81 5.20
C TYR A 67 18.21 -4.00 3.91
N THR A 68 18.50 -4.70 2.82
CA THR A 68 18.45 -4.15 1.47
C THR A 68 17.52 -5.02 0.64
N VAL A 69 16.55 -4.39 -0.01
CA VAL A 69 15.64 -5.06 -0.94
C VAL A 69 15.86 -4.48 -2.33
N ILE A 70 16.10 -5.35 -3.30
CA ILE A 70 16.21 -5.01 -4.71
C ILE A 70 15.30 -5.93 -5.53
N TYR A 71 14.96 -5.51 -6.74
CA TYR A 71 14.45 -6.41 -7.77
C TYR A 71 15.55 -6.76 -8.77
N GLU A 72 15.34 -7.88 -9.46
CA GLU A 72 16.12 -8.30 -10.62
C GLU A 72 15.17 -8.61 -11.78
N VAL A 73 15.53 -8.12 -12.98
CA VAL A 73 14.81 -8.43 -14.21
C VAL A 73 15.63 -9.42 -15.01
N ASP A 74 15.01 -10.56 -15.32
CA ASP A 74 15.58 -11.54 -16.24
C ASP A 74 14.74 -11.53 -17.52
N TYR A 75 15.42 -11.67 -18.66
CA TYR A 75 14.75 -11.67 -19.94
C TYR A 75 15.38 -12.67 -20.89
N LYS A 76 14.66 -12.98 -21.96
CA LYS A 76 15.15 -13.76 -23.09
C LYS A 76 14.53 -13.25 -24.39
N GLU A 77 15.27 -13.41 -25.47
CA GLU A 77 14.73 -13.28 -26.82
C GLU A 77 13.94 -14.55 -27.18
N ASP A 78 12.97 -14.45 -28.10
CA ASP A 78 12.12 -15.57 -28.51
C ASP A 78 12.91 -16.85 -28.82
N GLY A 79 12.62 -17.93 -28.08
CA GLY A 79 13.27 -19.23 -28.24
C GLY A 79 14.71 -19.32 -27.69
N GLY A 80 15.26 -18.22 -27.16
CA GLY A 80 16.59 -18.17 -26.55
C GLY A 80 16.60 -18.61 -25.07
N GLN A 81 17.81 -18.58 -24.49
CA GLN A 81 18.03 -18.83 -23.06
C GLN A 81 17.76 -17.59 -22.23
N TRP A 82 17.43 -17.77 -20.96
CA TRP A 82 17.37 -16.67 -20.00
C TRP A 82 18.75 -16.06 -19.80
N GLN A 83 18.86 -14.74 -19.62
CA GLN A 83 20.16 -14.13 -19.34
C GLN A 83 20.83 -14.75 -18.12
N SER A 84 20.05 -15.06 -17.08
CA SER A 84 20.54 -15.76 -15.88
C SER A 84 21.10 -17.18 -16.12
N GLU A 85 20.81 -17.79 -17.28
CA GLU A 85 21.33 -19.09 -17.69
C GLU A 85 22.58 -18.97 -18.58
N THR A 86 22.95 -17.75 -18.95
CA THR A 86 24.17 -17.47 -19.72
C THR A 86 25.30 -17.01 -18.79
N SER A 87 26.53 -16.93 -19.30
CA SER A 87 27.65 -16.33 -18.58
C SER A 87 27.58 -14.80 -18.46
N ALA A 88 26.51 -14.17 -18.96
CA ALA A 88 26.29 -12.73 -18.89
C ALA A 88 25.64 -12.32 -17.56
N PRO A 89 25.98 -11.14 -17.01
CA PRO A 89 25.32 -10.63 -15.80
C PRO A 89 23.84 -10.35 -16.07
N MET A 90 22.99 -10.65 -15.08
CA MET A 90 21.57 -10.25 -15.09
C MET A 90 21.43 -8.72 -15.17
N LEU A 91 20.40 -8.21 -15.87
CA LEU A 91 20.11 -6.78 -16.01
C LEU A 91 19.14 -6.26 -14.92
N PRO A 92 18.90 -4.94 -14.87
CA PRO A 92 19.22 -4.09 -13.73
C PRO A 92 18.75 -4.63 -12.37
N MET A 93 19.69 -4.65 -11.43
CA MET A 93 19.39 -4.68 -10.00
C MET A 93 19.03 -3.27 -9.54
N GLY A 94 17.84 -3.10 -8.97
CA GLY A 94 17.37 -1.76 -8.61
C GLY A 94 16.53 -1.72 -7.34
N THR A 95 16.56 -0.57 -6.68
CA THR A 95 15.62 -0.18 -5.62
C THR A 95 14.53 0.76 -6.13
N GLU A 96 14.76 1.41 -7.28
CA GLU A 96 13.88 2.42 -7.85
C GLU A 96 12.53 1.85 -8.27
N GLY A 97 11.45 2.49 -7.82
CA GLY A 97 10.09 2.12 -8.19
C GLY A 97 9.46 1.04 -7.31
N ILE A 98 10.15 0.53 -6.28
CA ILE A 98 9.56 -0.31 -5.23
C ILE A 98 8.77 0.59 -4.26
N THR A 99 7.44 0.51 -4.29
CA THR A 99 6.56 1.43 -3.53
C THR A 99 5.76 0.73 -2.42
N GLY A 100 6.27 -0.37 -1.88
CA GLY A 100 5.58 -1.13 -0.83
C GLY A 100 4.68 -2.23 -1.36
N LYS A 101 3.76 -1.87 -2.26
CA LYS A 101 2.74 -2.79 -2.82
C LYS A 101 3.01 -3.20 -4.26
N LEU A 102 3.54 -2.25 -5.03
CA LEU A 102 3.83 -2.43 -6.44
C LEU A 102 5.27 -2.06 -6.72
N THR A 103 5.79 -2.60 -7.80
CA THR A 103 7.10 -2.24 -8.32
C THR A 103 6.96 -1.91 -9.80
N ARG A 104 7.30 -0.67 -10.14
CA ARG A 104 7.31 -0.15 -11.52
C ARG A 104 8.75 -0.01 -11.98
N ILE A 105 9.10 -0.74 -13.03
CA ILE A 105 10.47 -0.84 -13.55
C ILE A 105 10.47 -0.29 -14.97
N VAL A 106 11.39 0.62 -15.28
CA VAL A 106 11.62 1.11 -16.63
C VAL A 106 12.87 0.43 -17.16
N TYR A 107 12.70 -0.39 -18.19
CA TYR A 107 13.78 -1.15 -18.82
C TYR A 107 14.01 -0.65 -20.25
N TYR A 108 15.19 -0.07 -20.49
CA TYR A 108 15.59 0.37 -21.82
C TYR A 108 16.24 -0.79 -22.57
N HIS A 109 15.73 -1.10 -23.76
CA HIS A 109 16.34 -2.06 -24.68
C HIS A 109 16.79 -1.31 -25.92
N GLY A 110 17.91 -1.72 -26.51
CA GLY A 110 18.45 -1.08 -27.72
C GLY A 110 17.45 -1.03 -28.88
N ASN A 111 17.82 -0.32 -29.96
CA ASN A 111 16.94 -0.02 -31.10
C ASN A 111 16.48 -1.25 -31.93
N GLU A 112 16.81 -2.46 -31.51
CA GLU A 112 16.46 -3.69 -32.22
C GLU A 112 15.06 -4.18 -31.80
N LYS A 113 14.17 -4.31 -32.78
CA LYS A 113 12.81 -4.87 -32.60
C LYS A 113 12.89 -6.37 -32.37
N THR A 114 13.30 -6.77 -31.18
CA THR A 114 13.26 -8.16 -30.72
C THR A 114 12.04 -8.35 -29.81
N SER A 115 11.35 -9.47 -29.98
CA SER A 115 10.35 -9.92 -29.02
C SER A 115 11.09 -10.45 -27.80
N LEU A 116 10.84 -9.82 -26.66
CA LEU A 116 11.48 -10.15 -25.39
C LEU A 116 10.46 -10.78 -24.46
N THR A 117 10.87 -11.76 -23.68
CA THR A 117 10.07 -12.31 -22.58
C THR A 117 10.76 -12.00 -21.27
N PHE A 118 10.02 -11.41 -20.33
CA PHE A 118 10.52 -10.94 -19.04
C PHE A 118 10.01 -11.77 -17.87
N ARG A 119 10.81 -11.89 -16.81
CA ARG A 119 10.38 -12.33 -15.48
C ARG A 119 11.11 -11.51 -14.42
N VAL A 120 10.47 -11.29 -13.28
CA VAL A 120 11.00 -10.44 -12.20
C VAL A 120 11.11 -11.25 -10.91
N ARG A 121 12.16 -11.04 -10.13
CA ARG A 121 12.25 -11.55 -8.74
C ARG A 121 12.79 -10.47 -7.81
N PHE A 122 12.66 -10.69 -6.51
CA PHE A 122 13.22 -9.82 -5.49
C PHE A 122 14.34 -10.52 -4.75
N MET A 123 15.31 -9.74 -4.30
CA MET A 123 16.35 -10.16 -3.38
C MET A 123 16.25 -9.32 -2.12
N CYS A 124 16.34 -9.97 -0.96
CA CYS A 124 16.50 -9.34 0.33
C CYS A 124 17.83 -9.78 0.94
N SER A 125 18.64 -8.82 1.37
CA SER A 125 19.90 -9.08 2.08
C SER A 125 19.93 -8.41 3.44
N TYR A 126 20.63 -9.01 4.38
CA TYR A 126 20.89 -8.44 5.71
C TYR A 126 22.37 -8.18 5.90
N PHE A 127 22.75 -6.95 6.26
CA PHE A 127 24.13 -6.56 6.50
C PHE A 127 24.47 -6.68 7.99
N THR A 128 25.48 -7.49 8.31
CA THR A 128 25.89 -7.79 9.71
C THR A 128 26.96 -6.84 10.26
N GLY A 129 27.39 -5.82 9.52
CA GLY A 129 28.47 -4.91 9.94
C GLY A 129 29.90 -5.47 9.83
N ILE A 130 30.07 -6.79 9.68
CA ILE A 130 31.36 -7.49 9.57
C ILE A 130 31.66 -8.00 8.14
N GLY A 131 31.04 -7.39 7.13
CA GLY A 131 31.28 -7.71 5.71
C GLY A 131 30.64 -9.03 5.23
N ARG A 132 29.77 -9.66 6.03
CA ARG A 132 28.95 -10.80 5.60
C ARG A 132 27.52 -10.34 5.35
N ALA A 133 27.04 -10.56 4.13
CA ALA A 133 25.65 -10.41 3.75
C ALA A 133 25.08 -11.81 3.45
N ASP A 134 23.99 -12.16 4.12
CA ASP A 134 23.16 -13.29 3.73
C ASP A 134 22.09 -12.77 2.77
N PHE A 135 21.81 -13.55 1.72
CA PHE A 135 20.88 -13.18 0.64
C PHE A 135 19.75 -14.20 0.56
N VAL A 136 18.52 -13.72 0.41
CA VAL A 136 17.36 -14.53 0.06
C VAL A 136 16.72 -13.98 -1.20
N TYR A 137 16.45 -14.87 -2.15
CA TYR A 137 15.75 -14.56 -3.38
C TYR A 137 14.31 -15.08 -3.31
N THR A 138 13.38 -14.34 -3.89
CA THR A 138 12.08 -14.88 -4.25
C THR A 138 12.21 -15.77 -5.48
N PRO A 139 11.26 -16.69 -5.71
CA PRO A 139 11.06 -17.23 -7.04
C PRO A 139 10.79 -16.09 -8.04
N PHE A 140 11.03 -16.36 -9.32
CA PHE A 140 10.62 -15.44 -10.38
C PHE A 140 9.10 -15.41 -10.54
N SER A 141 8.59 -14.27 -11.00
CA SER A 141 7.23 -14.15 -11.53
C SER A 141 7.01 -15.11 -12.69
N GLU A 142 5.74 -15.31 -13.04
CA GLU A 142 5.38 -15.80 -14.36
C GLU A 142 6.01 -14.94 -15.46
N ALA A 143 6.41 -15.59 -16.55
CA ALA A 143 7.08 -14.95 -17.66
C ALA A 143 6.07 -14.26 -18.59
N VAL A 144 6.38 -13.05 -19.04
CA VAL A 144 5.49 -12.24 -19.88
C VAL A 144 6.25 -11.67 -21.08
N SER A 145 5.75 -11.94 -22.28
CA SER A 145 6.33 -11.42 -23.52
C SER A 145 5.91 -9.97 -23.78
N ALA A 146 6.86 -9.18 -24.27
CA ALA A 146 6.67 -7.84 -24.79
C ALA A 146 5.52 -7.84 -25.82
N GLY A 147 4.65 -6.83 -25.73
CA GLY A 147 3.50 -6.72 -26.63
C GLY A 147 2.27 -7.55 -26.23
N GLN A 148 2.35 -8.43 -25.21
CA GLN A 148 1.14 -8.98 -24.59
C GLN A 148 0.31 -7.90 -23.85
N GLY A 149 0.89 -6.72 -23.65
CA GLY A 149 0.19 -5.50 -23.24
C GLY A 149 -0.37 -5.58 -21.82
N PRO A 150 -1.11 -4.55 -21.39
CA PRO A 150 -1.90 -4.67 -20.18
C PRO A 150 -2.92 -5.79 -20.36
N GLY A 151 -3.26 -6.52 -19.29
CA GLY A 151 -4.27 -7.58 -19.33
C GLY A 151 -5.70 -7.10 -19.67
N TYR A 152 -5.85 -5.90 -20.25
CA TYR A 152 -7.09 -5.22 -20.63
C TYR A 152 -6.91 -4.37 -21.92
N ARG A 153 -8.03 -3.96 -22.53
CA ARG A 153 -8.10 -3.21 -23.79
C ARG A 153 -9.17 -2.10 -23.75
N ASN A 154 -9.06 -1.15 -24.68
CA ASN A 154 -10.00 -0.03 -24.86
C ASN A 154 -10.29 0.77 -23.57
N ALA A 155 -9.24 1.06 -22.80
CA ALA A 155 -9.31 1.95 -21.66
C ALA A 155 -9.08 3.41 -22.07
N SER A 156 -9.61 4.34 -21.28
CA SER A 156 -9.29 5.75 -21.40
C SER A 156 -7.85 6.02 -20.95
N PRO A 157 -7.11 6.95 -21.59
CA PRO A 157 -5.72 7.25 -21.20
C PRO A 157 -5.54 7.65 -19.73
N TRP A 158 -6.52 8.37 -19.16
CA TRP A 158 -6.50 8.77 -17.74
C TRP A 158 -6.61 7.59 -16.77
N ALA A 159 -7.20 6.47 -17.21
CA ALA A 159 -7.48 5.30 -16.40
C ALA A 159 -6.29 4.32 -16.38
N GLU A 160 -5.40 4.39 -17.37
CA GLU A 160 -4.36 3.39 -17.61
C GLU A 160 -3.50 3.08 -16.38
N SER A 161 -3.00 4.11 -15.70
CA SER A 161 -2.11 3.92 -14.54
C SER A 161 -2.80 3.16 -13.41
N GLU A 162 -4.07 3.50 -13.12
CA GLU A 162 -4.82 2.87 -12.04
C GLU A 162 -5.33 1.47 -12.45
N LEU A 163 -5.63 1.28 -13.73
CA LEU A 163 -6.00 -0.04 -14.28
C LEU A 163 -4.84 -1.02 -14.29
N ASP A 164 -3.60 -0.56 -14.48
CA ASP A 164 -2.44 -1.43 -14.30
C ASP A 164 -2.37 -1.98 -12.88
N LYS A 165 -2.51 -1.11 -11.88
CA LYS A 165 -2.54 -1.54 -10.47
C LYS A 165 -3.65 -2.56 -10.25
N ALA A 166 -4.85 -2.25 -10.74
CA ALA A 166 -6.00 -3.13 -10.57
C ALA A 166 -5.86 -4.47 -11.30
N SER A 167 -5.19 -4.49 -12.45
CA SER A 167 -4.79 -5.71 -13.17
C SER A 167 -3.84 -6.54 -12.32
N VAL A 168 -2.79 -5.93 -11.74
CA VAL A 168 -1.85 -6.60 -10.83
C VAL A 168 -2.56 -7.14 -9.58
N TYR A 169 -3.49 -6.37 -9.01
CA TYR A 169 -4.28 -6.80 -7.85
C TYR A 169 -5.26 -7.94 -8.19
N GLY A 170 -5.60 -8.11 -9.48
CA GLY A 170 -6.47 -9.18 -9.98
C GLY A 170 -7.94 -8.80 -10.02
N PHE A 171 -8.26 -7.50 -10.12
CA PHE A 171 -9.63 -6.98 -10.15
C PHE A 171 -10.22 -6.88 -11.57
N ILE A 172 -9.38 -6.96 -12.61
CA ILE A 172 -9.86 -7.04 -13.99
C ILE A 172 -10.22 -8.48 -14.31
N THR A 173 -11.52 -8.74 -14.49
CA THR A 173 -12.05 -10.07 -14.82
C THR A 173 -12.05 -10.32 -16.33
N ASN A 174 -12.16 -11.59 -16.72
CA ASN A 174 -12.27 -11.96 -18.14
C ASN A 174 -13.52 -11.38 -18.83
N SER A 175 -14.58 -11.09 -18.06
CA SER A 175 -15.85 -10.53 -18.58
C SER A 175 -15.72 -9.07 -19.01
N ILE A 176 -14.78 -8.31 -18.42
CA ILE A 176 -14.66 -6.86 -18.65
C ILE A 176 -13.40 -6.43 -19.41
N LYS A 177 -12.34 -7.26 -19.37
CA LYS A 177 -10.99 -6.87 -19.82
C LYS A 177 -10.90 -6.33 -21.24
N ASP A 178 -11.77 -6.78 -22.15
CA ASP A 178 -11.64 -6.42 -23.57
C ASP A 178 -12.16 -5.02 -23.91
N ASN A 179 -12.97 -4.41 -23.03
CA ASN A 179 -13.43 -3.04 -23.23
C ASN A 179 -13.70 -2.34 -21.89
N MET A 180 -12.68 -1.64 -21.38
CA MET A 180 -12.72 -0.99 -20.07
C MET A 180 -13.52 0.32 -20.05
N SER A 181 -13.60 1.05 -21.17
CA SER A 181 -14.39 2.28 -21.27
C SER A 181 -15.90 2.05 -21.40
N ALA A 182 -16.33 0.81 -21.67
CA ALA A 182 -17.75 0.48 -21.77
C ALA A 182 -18.50 0.60 -20.41
N PRO A 183 -19.82 0.88 -20.43
CA PRO A 183 -20.68 0.76 -19.28
C PRO A 183 -20.56 -0.61 -18.59
N ILE A 184 -20.55 -0.62 -17.26
CA ILE A 184 -20.51 -1.86 -16.49
C ILE A 184 -21.92 -2.34 -16.16
N THR A 185 -22.14 -3.65 -16.32
CA THR A 185 -23.38 -4.30 -15.89
C THR A 185 -23.37 -4.61 -14.40
N ARG A 186 -24.55 -4.85 -13.84
CA ARG A 186 -24.72 -5.23 -12.43
C ARG A 186 -24.03 -6.54 -12.07
N GLU A 187 -24.03 -7.51 -12.99
CA GLU A 187 -23.29 -8.78 -12.87
C GLU A 187 -21.79 -8.55 -12.86
N GLU A 188 -21.25 -7.82 -13.84
CA GLU A 188 -19.82 -7.51 -13.92
C GLU A 188 -19.33 -6.75 -12.67
N PHE A 189 -20.12 -5.81 -12.15
CA PHE A 189 -19.76 -5.10 -10.92
C PHE A 189 -19.76 -6.02 -9.70
N ALA A 190 -20.71 -6.95 -9.61
CA ALA A 190 -20.75 -7.93 -8.53
C ALA A 190 -19.51 -8.85 -8.56
N GLU A 191 -19.06 -9.27 -9.74
CA GLU A 191 -17.82 -10.05 -9.89
C GLU A 191 -16.59 -9.28 -9.37
N VAL A 192 -16.45 -8.00 -9.73
CA VAL A 192 -15.37 -7.13 -9.24
C VAL A 192 -15.44 -6.99 -7.71
N ALA A 193 -16.62 -6.80 -7.14
CA ALA A 193 -16.82 -6.68 -5.71
C ALA A 193 -16.45 -7.97 -4.95
N VAL A 194 -16.79 -9.15 -5.49
CA VAL A 194 -16.37 -10.42 -4.91
C VAL A 194 -14.86 -10.59 -5.01
N LYS A 195 -14.23 -10.25 -6.14
CA LYS A 195 -12.77 -10.28 -6.27
C LYS A 195 -12.08 -9.39 -5.25
N LEU A 196 -12.61 -8.19 -5.00
CA LEU A 196 -12.12 -7.30 -3.95
C LEU A 196 -12.23 -7.95 -2.56
N TYR A 197 -13.39 -8.51 -2.22
CA TYR A 197 -13.60 -9.21 -0.95
C TYR A 197 -12.62 -10.38 -0.77
N GLU A 198 -12.50 -11.26 -1.75
CA GLU A 198 -11.65 -12.44 -1.68
C GLU A 198 -10.17 -12.06 -1.59
N LYS A 199 -9.76 -11.05 -2.35
CA LYS A 199 -8.39 -10.53 -2.34
C LYS A 199 -8.01 -9.94 -0.98
N TYR A 200 -8.90 -9.13 -0.40
CA TYR A 200 -8.66 -8.46 0.87
C TYR A 200 -8.67 -9.44 2.05
N THR A 201 -9.68 -10.31 2.12
CA THR A 201 -9.83 -11.24 3.24
C THR A 201 -8.91 -12.45 3.15
N GLY A 202 -8.36 -12.73 1.96
CA GLY A 202 -7.62 -13.96 1.66
C GLY A 202 -8.49 -15.22 1.66
N LYS A 203 -9.83 -15.07 1.73
CA LYS A 203 -10.80 -16.17 1.80
C LYS A 203 -11.61 -16.23 0.52
N GLN A 204 -11.89 -17.44 0.04
CA GLN A 204 -12.85 -17.63 -1.05
C GLN A 204 -14.27 -17.37 -0.53
N ALA A 205 -15.06 -16.62 -1.30
CA ALA A 205 -16.44 -16.34 -0.95
C ALA A 205 -17.29 -17.61 -1.14
N VAL A 206 -18.17 -17.89 -0.18
CA VAL A 206 -19.05 -19.07 -0.23
C VAL A 206 -20.27 -18.74 -1.07
N THR A 207 -20.52 -19.58 -2.08
CA THR A 207 -21.73 -19.50 -2.92
C THR A 207 -22.98 -19.77 -2.09
N GLY A 208 -23.97 -18.88 -2.16
CA GLY A 208 -25.26 -19.03 -1.49
C GLY A 208 -26.26 -19.93 -2.23
N ASP A 209 -27.53 -19.83 -1.84
CA ASP A 209 -28.65 -20.53 -2.49
C ASP A 209 -28.83 -20.08 -3.95
N LEU A 210 -28.63 -21.02 -4.88
CA LEU A 210 -28.73 -20.80 -6.32
C LEU A 210 -30.18 -20.58 -6.81
N SER A 211 -31.18 -20.84 -5.98
CA SER A 211 -32.61 -20.68 -6.31
C SER A 211 -33.17 -19.28 -6.00
N VAL A 212 -32.34 -18.40 -5.46
CA VAL A 212 -32.72 -17.02 -5.09
C VAL A 212 -33.02 -16.16 -6.30
N PHE A 213 -32.36 -16.42 -7.43
CA PHE A 213 -32.55 -15.69 -8.69
C PHE A 213 -32.88 -16.64 -9.84
N ALA A 214 -33.85 -16.25 -10.67
CA ALA A 214 -34.31 -17.02 -11.82
C ALA A 214 -33.64 -16.58 -13.14
N ASP A 215 -33.04 -15.39 -13.17
CA ASP A 215 -32.50 -14.75 -14.39
C ASP A 215 -30.96 -14.76 -14.48
N THR A 216 -30.28 -15.51 -13.61
CA THR A 216 -28.83 -15.73 -13.69
C THR A 216 -28.42 -17.10 -13.13
N ALA A 217 -27.33 -17.64 -13.66
CA ALA A 217 -26.67 -18.85 -13.15
C ALA A 217 -25.21 -18.57 -12.74
N ASN A 218 -24.79 -17.31 -12.70
CA ASN A 218 -23.41 -16.94 -12.40
C ASN A 218 -23.12 -17.10 -10.89
N PRO A 219 -22.22 -18.02 -10.47
CA PRO A 219 -21.92 -18.27 -9.06
C PRO A 219 -21.43 -17.02 -8.31
N GLU A 220 -20.78 -16.07 -8.98
CA GLU A 220 -20.28 -14.84 -8.37
C GLU A 220 -21.42 -13.94 -7.85
N ILE A 221 -22.57 -13.95 -8.52
CA ILE A 221 -23.75 -13.22 -8.03
C ILE A 221 -24.29 -13.84 -6.74
N PHE A 222 -24.31 -15.17 -6.66
CA PHE A 222 -24.79 -15.87 -5.46
C PHE A 222 -23.81 -15.73 -4.29
N LYS A 223 -22.50 -15.68 -4.55
CA LYS A 223 -21.49 -15.28 -3.56
C LYS A 223 -21.74 -13.86 -3.06
N ALA A 224 -21.90 -12.90 -3.97
CA ALA A 224 -22.15 -11.50 -3.62
C ALA A 224 -23.44 -11.33 -2.81
N TYR A 225 -24.50 -12.08 -3.15
CA TYR A 225 -25.76 -12.08 -2.42
C TYR A 225 -25.62 -12.69 -1.02
N ASN A 226 -24.88 -13.80 -0.90
CA ASN A 226 -24.60 -14.43 0.38
C ASN A 226 -23.81 -13.48 1.32
N LEU A 227 -22.85 -12.76 0.76
CA LEU A 227 -22.08 -11.71 1.46
C LEU A 227 -22.87 -10.42 1.72
N LYS A 228 -24.14 -10.34 1.29
CA LYS A 228 -25.01 -9.15 1.39
C LYS A 228 -24.44 -7.93 0.66
N ILE A 229 -23.56 -8.13 -0.32
CA ILE A 229 -23.03 -7.07 -1.20
C ILE A 229 -24.14 -6.59 -2.16
N VAL A 230 -24.95 -7.53 -2.64
CA VAL A 230 -26.03 -7.27 -3.60
C VAL A 230 -27.37 -7.81 -3.11
N ASN A 231 -28.45 -7.24 -3.66
CA ASN A 231 -29.84 -7.67 -3.46
C ASN A 231 -30.51 -7.95 -4.81
N GLY A 232 -31.68 -8.59 -4.80
CA GLY A 232 -32.54 -8.69 -5.98
C GLY A 232 -33.14 -7.34 -6.38
N THR A 233 -33.53 -7.22 -7.64
CA THR A 233 -34.27 -6.07 -8.19
C THR A 233 -35.78 -6.30 -8.12
N ASP A 234 -36.24 -7.55 -8.11
CA ASP A 234 -37.64 -7.94 -7.93
C ASP A 234 -37.71 -9.24 -7.11
N ALA A 235 -38.11 -9.14 -5.85
CA ALA A 235 -38.20 -10.29 -4.95
C ALA A 235 -39.31 -11.27 -5.32
N ALA A 236 -40.43 -10.78 -5.88
CA ALA A 236 -41.57 -11.63 -6.23
C ALA A 236 -41.26 -12.49 -7.46
N LYS A 237 -40.56 -11.92 -8.43
CA LYS A 237 -40.10 -12.63 -9.64
C LYS A 237 -38.73 -13.27 -9.50
N LYS A 238 -38.08 -13.12 -8.35
CA LYS A 238 -36.71 -13.60 -8.09
C LYS A 238 -35.72 -13.09 -9.15
N LEU A 239 -35.71 -11.78 -9.42
CA LEU A 239 -34.82 -11.19 -10.43
C LEU A 239 -33.61 -10.49 -9.80
N PHE A 240 -32.45 -10.66 -10.42
CA PHE A 240 -31.23 -9.90 -10.14
C PHE A 240 -30.98 -8.80 -11.19
N SER A 241 -31.44 -9.00 -12.43
CA SER A 241 -31.20 -8.15 -13.59
C SER A 241 -29.72 -8.03 -13.97
N PRO A 242 -29.03 -9.15 -14.31
CA PRO A 242 -27.57 -9.20 -14.49
C PRO A 242 -27.05 -8.26 -15.59
N LYS A 243 -27.82 -8.06 -16.67
CA LYS A 243 -27.44 -7.21 -17.81
C LYS A 243 -27.86 -5.74 -17.65
N GLY A 244 -28.54 -5.40 -16.55
CA GLY A 244 -28.84 -4.01 -16.23
C GLY A 244 -27.55 -3.23 -15.98
N LEU A 245 -27.45 -2.03 -16.53
CA LEU A 245 -26.35 -1.11 -16.22
C LEU A 245 -26.51 -0.58 -14.80
N VAL A 246 -25.39 -0.34 -14.13
CA VAL A 246 -25.40 0.28 -12.80
C VAL A 246 -25.02 1.75 -12.86
N ASN A 247 -25.78 2.56 -12.14
CA ASN A 247 -25.49 3.97 -11.95
C ASN A 247 -24.54 4.19 -10.75
N ARG A 248 -24.05 5.41 -10.59
CA ARG A 248 -23.06 5.79 -9.58
C ARG A 248 -23.54 5.55 -8.15
N GLN A 249 -24.82 5.78 -7.85
CA GLN A 249 -25.37 5.52 -6.50
C GLN A 249 -25.49 4.02 -6.20
N GLN A 250 -25.82 3.18 -7.18
CA GLN A 250 -25.82 1.73 -7.03
C GLN A 250 -24.41 1.18 -6.81
N VAL A 251 -23.43 1.68 -7.58
CA VAL A 251 -22.00 1.35 -7.40
C VAL A 251 -21.53 1.73 -5.99
N ALA A 252 -21.86 2.94 -5.53
CA ALA A 252 -21.52 3.38 -4.18
C ALA A 252 -22.10 2.44 -3.11
N ALA A 253 -23.38 2.09 -3.21
CA ALA A 253 -24.03 1.21 -2.23
C ALA A 253 -23.50 -0.23 -2.27
N MET A 254 -23.21 -0.78 -3.45
CA MET A 254 -22.63 -2.11 -3.57
C MET A 254 -21.23 -2.15 -2.95
N LEU A 255 -20.36 -1.18 -3.26
CA LEU A 255 -19.02 -1.10 -2.66
C LEU A 255 -19.05 -0.84 -1.16
N PHE A 256 -20.00 -0.03 -0.67
CA PHE A 256 -20.15 0.24 0.76
C PHE A 256 -20.42 -1.07 1.50
N ARG A 257 -21.34 -1.89 0.99
CA ARG A 257 -21.62 -3.23 1.53
C ARG A 257 -20.42 -4.17 1.36
N THR A 258 -19.67 -4.08 0.27
CA THR A 258 -18.41 -4.84 0.11
C THR A 258 -17.42 -4.51 1.22
N ILE A 259 -17.23 -3.23 1.54
CA ILE A 259 -16.35 -2.79 2.63
C ILE A 259 -16.85 -3.31 3.98
N SER A 260 -18.17 -3.21 4.25
CA SER A 260 -18.77 -3.76 5.47
C SER A 260 -18.55 -5.28 5.58
N ALA A 261 -18.63 -6.01 4.46
CA ALA A 261 -18.40 -7.45 4.44
C ALA A 261 -16.92 -7.80 4.63
N MET A 262 -16.02 -7.03 4.01
CA MET A 262 -14.57 -7.17 4.12
C MET A 262 -14.07 -6.92 5.55
N ASN A 263 -14.56 -5.85 6.18
CA ASN A 263 -14.16 -5.40 7.50
C ASN A 263 -15.40 -4.96 8.30
N PRO A 264 -16.05 -5.88 9.03
CA PRO A 264 -17.22 -5.57 9.85
C PRO A 264 -16.98 -4.53 10.95
N GLY A 265 -15.72 -4.28 11.31
CA GLY A 265 -15.33 -3.27 12.29
C GLY A 265 -14.89 -1.94 11.67
N ALA A 266 -15.01 -1.76 10.36
CA ALA A 266 -14.67 -0.50 9.71
C ALA A 266 -15.56 0.64 10.23
N ASP A 267 -14.95 1.80 10.50
CA ASP A 267 -15.72 3.03 10.70
C ASP A 267 -16.34 3.45 9.37
N LEU A 268 -17.65 3.24 9.26
CA LEU A 268 -18.47 3.62 8.11
C LEU A 268 -19.16 4.98 8.30
N GLY A 269 -18.80 5.71 9.35
CA GLY A 269 -19.40 6.99 9.70
C GLY A 269 -19.24 8.07 8.63
N THR A 270 -20.35 8.72 8.30
CA THR A 270 -20.42 9.82 7.32
C THR A 270 -20.57 11.20 7.98
N SER A 271 -20.30 11.32 9.29
CA SER A 271 -20.36 12.60 10.00
C SER A 271 -19.34 13.59 9.44
N GLY A 272 -19.73 14.87 9.35
CA GLY A 272 -18.88 15.96 8.88
C GLY A 272 -18.76 16.10 7.36
N THR A 273 -19.44 15.26 6.56
CA THR A 273 -19.45 15.41 5.10
C THR A 273 -20.40 16.52 4.67
N GLY A 274 -19.93 17.45 3.84
CA GLY A 274 -20.81 18.40 3.14
C GLY A 274 -21.84 17.69 2.25
N THR A 275 -22.92 18.41 1.95
CA THR A 275 -24.01 17.91 1.09
C THR A 275 -23.76 18.26 -0.37
N PHE A 276 -24.22 17.41 -1.29
CA PHE A 276 -24.17 17.70 -2.73
C PHE A 276 -25.35 18.57 -3.16
N ALA A 277 -25.16 19.38 -4.21
CA ALA A 277 -26.23 20.20 -4.78
C ALA A 277 -27.38 19.35 -5.38
N ASP A 278 -27.09 18.13 -5.81
CA ASP A 278 -28.02 17.15 -6.37
C ASP A 278 -28.36 16.02 -5.36
N GLU A 279 -28.12 16.23 -4.07
CA GLU A 279 -28.36 15.19 -3.05
C GLU A 279 -29.83 14.76 -2.95
N LYS A 280 -30.76 15.65 -3.29
CA LYS A 280 -32.20 15.34 -3.41
C LYS A 280 -32.51 14.30 -4.50
N ASP A 281 -31.61 14.12 -5.48
CA ASP A 281 -31.76 13.16 -6.58
C ASP A 281 -31.13 11.80 -6.21
N ILE A 282 -30.44 11.73 -5.07
CA ILE A 282 -29.96 10.47 -4.50
C ILE A 282 -31.10 9.78 -3.74
N VAL A 283 -31.33 8.52 -4.05
CA VAL A 283 -32.36 7.73 -3.35
C VAL A 283 -31.99 7.52 -1.87
N PRO A 284 -32.95 7.53 -0.93
CA PRO A 284 -32.65 7.52 0.50
C PRO A 284 -31.72 6.39 0.97
N TRP A 285 -31.85 5.20 0.39
CA TRP A 285 -31.01 4.05 0.76
C TRP A 285 -29.55 4.15 0.30
N ALA A 286 -29.23 5.09 -0.60
CA ALA A 286 -27.88 5.28 -1.15
C ALA A 286 -27.13 6.45 -0.51
N ILE A 287 -27.81 7.37 0.19
CA ILE A 287 -27.22 8.62 0.71
C ILE A 287 -25.99 8.35 1.58
N GLU A 288 -26.08 7.43 2.52
CA GLU A 288 -24.97 7.08 3.41
C GLU A 288 -23.77 6.54 2.61
N ALA A 289 -24.01 5.58 1.72
CA ALA A 289 -22.96 5.01 0.89
C ALA A 289 -22.30 6.07 -0.01
N VAL A 290 -23.09 6.97 -0.61
CA VAL A 290 -22.57 8.06 -1.45
C VAL A 290 -21.69 9.00 -0.63
N ARG A 291 -22.15 9.45 0.55
CA ARG A 291 -21.37 10.31 1.43
C ARG A 291 -20.08 9.64 1.88
N PHE A 292 -20.14 8.35 2.24
CA PHE A 292 -18.98 7.57 2.64
C PHE A 292 -17.94 7.46 1.52
N MET A 293 -18.38 7.14 0.30
CA MET A 293 -17.48 7.01 -0.84
C MET A 293 -16.82 8.34 -1.21
N ASN A 294 -17.55 9.44 -1.08
CA ASN A 294 -17.01 10.78 -1.31
C ASN A 294 -16.00 11.19 -0.23
N LYS A 295 -16.33 10.98 1.05
CA LYS A 295 -15.45 11.26 2.20
C LYS A 295 -14.10 10.58 2.06
N ASN A 296 -14.10 9.32 1.66
CA ASN A 296 -12.88 8.52 1.50
C ASN A 296 -12.20 8.71 0.14
N GLY A 297 -12.78 9.53 -0.75
CA GLY A 297 -12.24 9.81 -2.07
C GLY A 297 -12.30 8.62 -3.04
N PHE A 298 -13.07 7.58 -2.73
CA PHE A 298 -13.21 6.39 -3.56
C PHE A 298 -14.02 6.70 -4.83
N LEU A 299 -15.18 7.34 -4.66
CA LEU A 299 -16.03 7.83 -5.73
C LEU A 299 -16.41 9.28 -5.42
N LYS A 300 -15.83 10.22 -6.18
CA LYS A 300 -16.01 11.66 -5.99
C LYS A 300 -17.03 12.21 -6.98
N GLY A 301 -17.76 13.23 -6.55
CA GLY A 301 -18.51 14.12 -7.43
C GLY A 301 -17.62 15.16 -8.12
N SER A 302 -18.22 15.98 -8.99
CA SER A 302 -17.60 17.13 -9.65
C SER A 302 -18.53 18.32 -9.58
N ASP A 303 -17.97 19.54 -9.49
CA ASP A 303 -18.75 20.79 -9.46
C ASP A 303 -19.88 20.80 -8.40
N ASN A 304 -19.57 20.26 -7.22
CA ASN A 304 -20.50 20.10 -6.09
C ASN A 304 -21.74 19.21 -6.41
N LYS A 305 -21.65 18.34 -7.42
CA LYS A 305 -22.68 17.35 -7.79
C LYS A 305 -22.12 15.94 -7.77
N PHE A 306 -22.91 14.99 -7.30
CA PHE A 306 -22.52 13.58 -7.29
C PHE A 306 -22.82 12.88 -8.63
N ASP A 307 -23.87 13.32 -9.33
CA ASP A 307 -24.49 12.66 -10.49
C ASP A 307 -24.94 11.22 -10.16
N PRO A 308 -26.00 11.03 -9.36
CA PRO A 308 -26.40 9.70 -8.88
C PRO A 308 -26.82 8.73 -9.99
N ASP A 309 -27.42 9.24 -11.07
CA ASP A 309 -27.93 8.45 -12.17
C ASP A 309 -26.93 8.26 -13.32
N GLY A 310 -25.78 8.93 -13.25
CA GLY A 310 -24.67 8.72 -14.17
C GLY A 310 -24.26 7.25 -14.24
N ILE A 311 -24.08 6.74 -15.45
CA ILE A 311 -23.68 5.35 -15.70
C ILE A 311 -22.20 5.16 -15.38
N CYS A 312 -21.87 4.12 -14.63
CA CYS A 312 -20.49 3.76 -14.37
C CYS A 312 -19.90 2.92 -15.51
N THR A 313 -18.64 3.19 -15.85
CA THR A 313 -17.85 2.36 -16.77
C THR A 313 -17.11 1.26 -16.03
N ARG A 314 -16.65 0.24 -16.76
CA ARG A 314 -15.85 -0.86 -16.21
C ARG A 314 -14.52 -0.35 -15.62
N GLU A 315 -13.88 0.62 -16.26
CA GLU A 315 -12.66 1.24 -15.75
C GLU A 315 -12.88 1.96 -14.42
N MET A 316 -13.97 2.72 -14.29
CA MET A 316 -14.31 3.36 -13.02
C MET A 316 -14.54 2.33 -11.92
N ALA A 317 -15.33 1.28 -12.20
CA ALA A 317 -15.63 0.24 -11.20
C ALA A 317 -14.37 -0.42 -10.63
N VAL A 318 -13.45 -0.81 -11.51
CA VAL A 318 -12.20 -1.48 -11.15
C VAL A 318 -11.24 -0.53 -10.42
N ILE A 319 -11.14 0.73 -10.85
CA ILE A 319 -10.30 1.74 -10.18
C ILE A 319 -10.80 2.00 -8.76
N ILE A 320 -12.12 2.09 -8.55
CA ILE A 320 -12.66 2.30 -7.21
C ILE A 320 -12.35 1.10 -6.32
N ALA A 321 -12.47 -0.13 -6.83
CA ALA A 321 -12.09 -1.34 -6.10
C ALA A 321 -10.60 -1.34 -5.72
N ALA A 322 -9.71 -0.93 -6.62
CA ALA A 322 -8.28 -0.81 -6.35
C ALA A 322 -7.99 0.20 -5.23
N ARG A 323 -8.64 1.37 -5.24
CA ARG A 323 -8.48 2.38 -4.18
C ARG A 323 -8.96 1.89 -2.82
N VAL A 324 -10.08 1.17 -2.78
CA VAL A 324 -10.59 0.56 -1.56
C VAL A 324 -9.59 -0.47 -1.03
N PHE A 325 -9.11 -1.38 -1.88
CA PHE A 325 -8.09 -2.35 -1.50
C PHE A 325 -6.85 -1.67 -0.93
N GLU A 326 -6.34 -0.64 -1.61
CA GLU A 326 -5.16 0.09 -1.17
C GLU A 326 -5.35 0.75 0.19
N LYS A 327 -6.51 1.38 0.43
CA LYS A 327 -6.83 2.04 1.71
C LYS A 327 -6.86 1.05 2.87
N TYR A 328 -7.47 -0.12 2.70
CA TYR A 328 -7.69 -1.06 3.80
C TYR A 328 -6.54 -2.04 4.02
N GLU A 329 -5.71 -2.33 3.00
CA GLU A 329 -4.52 -3.16 3.21
C GLU A 329 -3.49 -2.48 4.14
N VAL A 330 -3.42 -1.15 4.13
CA VAL A 330 -2.53 -0.36 5.01
C VAL A 330 -2.88 -0.58 6.50
N VAL A 331 -4.09 -1.07 6.80
CA VAL A 331 -4.57 -1.35 8.17
C VAL A 331 -4.35 -2.82 8.56
N SER A 332 -4.20 -3.74 7.61
CA SER A 332 -4.04 -5.18 7.88
C SER A 332 -2.60 -5.64 8.17
N SER A 333 -1.61 -4.73 8.12
CA SER A 333 -0.22 -5.02 8.50
C SER A 333 0.10 -4.75 9.97
N GLU A 334 -0.87 -4.37 10.81
CA GLU A 334 -0.69 -4.39 12.27
C GLU A 334 -1.10 -5.76 12.85
N PRO A 335 -0.29 -6.38 13.73
CA PRO A 335 -0.74 -7.52 14.52
C PRO A 335 -1.75 -7.06 15.59
N ALA A 336 -2.77 -7.88 15.78
CA ALA A 336 -3.81 -7.87 16.80
C ALA A 336 -3.58 -7.00 18.06
N GLY A 337 -4.55 -6.12 18.34
CA GLY A 337 -4.78 -5.56 19.68
C GLY A 337 -5.73 -4.36 19.68
N GLN A 338 -7.01 -4.57 20.01
CA GLN A 338 -7.92 -3.49 20.40
C GLN A 338 -7.46 -2.86 21.73
N ALA A 339 -7.24 -1.54 21.75
CA ALA A 339 -7.32 -0.73 22.97
C ALA A 339 -7.64 0.73 22.62
N GLU A 340 -8.44 1.37 23.46
CA GLU A 340 -8.75 2.81 23.41
C GLU A 340 -7.46 3.64 23.32
N ASN A 341 -7.44 4.62 22.42
CA ASN A 341 -6.25 5.39 22.05
C ASN A 341 -5.79 6.31 23.20
N LYS A 342 -4.94 5.79 24.08
CA LYS A 342 -4.17 6.56 25.08
C LYS A 342 -2.77 6.97 24.58
N GLY A 343 -2.48 6.80 23.28
CA GLY A 343 -1.13 6.88 22.75
C GLY A 343 -0.25 5.72 23.26
N ARG A 344 0.83 5.43 22.54
CA ARG A 344 1.86 4.48 22.98
C ARG A 344 2.76 5.14 24.03
N GLU A 345 3.36 4.35 24.92
CA GLU A 345 4.44 4.85 25.77
C GLU A 345 5.69 5.15 24.92
N LEU A 346 6.52 6.08 25.38
CA LEU A 346 7.82 6.32 24.74
C LEU A 346 8.70 5.06 24.84
N PRO A 347 9.46 4.72 23.78
CA PRO A 347 10.40 3.61 23.84
C PRO A 347 11.40 3.77 24.99
N ALA A 348 11.74 2.67 25.65
CA ALA A 348 12.67 2.68 26.79
C ALA A 348 14.06 3.27 26.45
N ASN A 349 14.49 3.16 25.19
CA ASN A 349 15.76 3.71 24.70
C ASN A 349 15.61 5.07 24.02
N PHE A 350 14.44 5.70 24.09
CA PHE A 350 14.28 7.06 23.57
C PHE A 350 15.21 8.01 24.35
N PRO A 351 16.10 8.77 23.67
CA PRO A 351 17.04 9.62 24.38
C PRO A 351 16.31 10.76 25.10
N GLY A 352 16.28 10.72 26.43
CA GLY A 352 15.54 11.68 27.27
C GLY A 352 16.01 13.14 27.17
N ALA A 353 17.11 13.41 26.45
CA ALA A 353 17.57 14.75 26.12
C ALA A 353 16.92 15.33 24.84
N VAL A 354 16.15 14.51 24.10
CA VAL A 354 15.42 14.95 22.91
C VAL A 354 14.05 15.49 23.35
N PRO A 355 13.71 16.76 23.03
CA PRO A 355 12.45 17.35 23.43
C PRO A 355 11.27 16.74 22.66
N ILE A 356 10.12 16.65 23.34
CA ILE A 356 8.84 16.22 22.76
C ILE A 356 7.79 17.26 23.12
N ILE A 357 6.92 17.58 22.17
CA ILE A 357 5.81 18.51 22.41
C ILE A 357 4.95 18.00 23.59
N PRO A 358 4.60 18.85 24.58
CA PRO A 358 3.99 18.39 25.82
C PRO A 358 2.69 17.58 25.71
N ASP A 359 1.88 17.80 24.66
CA ASP A 359 0.61 17.09 24.43
C ASP A 359 0.72 15.95 23.41
N ALA A 360 1.95 15.48 23.14
CA ALA A 360 2.21 14.43 22.17
C ALA A 360 1.46 13.13 22.47
N VAL A 361 0.65 12.67 21.52
CA VAL A 361 0.03 11.34 21.51
C VAL A 361 0.83 10.45 20.58
N ILE A 362 1.65 9.56 21.15
CA ILE A 362 2.56 8.71 20.37
C ILE A 362 1.75 7.69 19.56
N ASN A 363 1.90 7.73 18.25
CA ASN A 363 1.23 6.82 17.32
C ASN A 363 2.11 5.62 17.00
N ALA A 364 3.39 5.89 16.72
CA ALA A 364 4.37 4.87 16.42
C ALA A 364 5.75 5.31 16.90
N ALA A 365 6.59 4.32 17.20
CA ALA A 365 7.98 4.53 17.49
C ALA A 365 8.75 3.36 16.90
N GLU A 366 9.71 3.67 16.04
CA GLU A 366 10.49 2.69 15.28
C GLU A 366 11.97 2.96 15.51
N GLY A 367 12.77 1.89 15.50
CA GLY A 367 14.22 2.02 15.46
C GLY A 367 14.93 2.25 16.80
N PHE A 368 14.33 2.84 17.85
CA PHE A 368 15.00 3.15 19.13
C PHE A 368 15.58 1.92 19.87
N VAL A 369 16.68 1.38 19.36
CA VAL A 369 17.42 0.21 19.82
C VAL A 369 18.69 0.68 20.53
N ALA A 370 19.74 -0.15 20.63
CA ALA A 370 20.89 0.07 21.51
C ALA A 370 21.66 1.39 21.29
N ASP A 371 21.52 2.02 20.13
CA ASP A 371 22.19 3.28 19.74
C ASP A 371 21.27 4.52 19.83
N ARG A 372 20.07 4.37 20.43
CA ARG A 372 19.10 5.45 20.71
C ARG A 372 18.66 6.26 19.47
N THR A 373 18.98 5.78 18.27
CA THR A 373 18.56 6.32 16.97
C THR A 373 17.20 5.73 16.61
N GLY A 374 16.32 6.50 16.00
CA GLY A 374 14.98 6.02 15.66
C GLY A 374 14.02 7.12 15.24
N THR A 375 12.82 6.72 14.82
CA THR A 375 11.76 7.63 14.39
C THR A 375 10.56 7.50 15.30
N LEU A 376 10.14 8.64 15.86
CA LEU A 376 8.93 8.78 16.64
C LEU A 376 7.87 9.48 15.79
N ILE A 377 6.70 8.86 15.65
CA ILE A 377 5.54 9.46 14.98
C ILE A 377 4.48 9.71 16.04
N TYR A 378 4.04 10.95 16.16
CA TYR A 378 3.04 11.32 17.16
C TYR A 378 2.16 12.46 16.66
N ALA A 379 0.99 12.60 17.27
CA ALA A 379 0.06 13.69 16.99
C ALA A 379 0.05 14.72 18.12
N THR A 380 -0.26 15.97 17.79
CA THR A 380 -0.31 17.11 18.74
C THR A 380 -1.42 18.08 18.34
N ASN A 381 -1.96 18.84 19.30
CA ASN A 381 -2.92 19.92 19.02
C ASN A 381 -2.25 21.23 18.58
N TYR A 382 -0.92 21.32 18.61
CA TYR A 382 -0.16 22.41 18.01
C TYR A 382 -0.44 22.41 16.50
N SER A 383 -0.53 23.59 15.90
CA SER A 383 -0.48 23.75 14.43
C SER A 383 0.92 23.40 13.90
N VAL A 384 1.02 23.20 12.58
CA VAL A 384 2.32 22.95 11.91
C VAL A 384 3.35 24.02 12.27
N ASP A 385 2.93 25.28 12.36
CA ASP A 385 3.81 26.42 12.64
C ASP A 385 4.25 26.45 14.10
N GLU A 386 3.32 26.25 15.04
CA GLU A 386 3.63 26.18 16.47
C GLU A 386 4.54 24.99 16.80
N ALA A 387 4.37 23.85 16.12
CA ALA A 387 5.23 22.68 16.30
C ALA A 387 6.66 22.96 15.81
N ILE A 388 6.82 23.62 14.66
CA ILE A 388 8.14 24.00 14.14
C ILE A 388 8.78 25.09 14.98
N GLU A 389 8.01 26.04 15.49
CA GLU A 389 8.48 27.06 16.44
C GLU A 389 8.98 26.42 17.73
N TYR A 390 8.23 25.45 18.28
CA TYR A 390 8.65 24.68 19.45
C TYR A 390 10.03 24.06 19.23
N TYR A 391 10.22 23.28 18.16
CA TYR A 391 11.50 22.63 17.87
C TYR A 391 12.60 23.59 17.41
N SER A 392 12.26 24.82 17.01
CA SER A 392 13.24 25.86 16.68
C SER A 392 13.79 26.59 17.93
N ASN A 393 13.21 26.35 19.11
CA ASN A 393 13.66 26.97 20.35
C ASN A 393 15.02 26.40 20.79
N LYS A 394 16.07 27.22 20.62
CA LYS A 394 17.46 26.86 20.92
C LYS A 394 17.68 26.41 22.38
N ASN A 395 16.84 26.88 23.31
CA ASN A 395 16.96 26.54 24.74
C ASN A 395 16.58 25.08 25.05
N LEU A 396 15.93 24.37 24.13
CA LEU A 396 15.60 22.96 24.30
C LEU A 396 16.81 22.03 24.16
N TYR A 397 17.91 22.50 23.57
CA TYR A 397 19.03 21.65 23.16
C TYR A 397 20.32 21.98 23.90
N LYS A 398 20.85 20.99 24.62
CA LYS A 398 22.20 21.08 25.20
C LYS A 398 23.24 20.73 24.14
N GLY A 399 24.24 21.59 23.94
CA GLY A 399 25.28 21.38 22.94
C GLY A 399 24.79 21.59 21.50
N LEU A 400 23.86 22.53 21.29
CA LEU A 400 23.36 22.88 19.96
C LEU A 400 24.47 23.44 19.06
N ASN A 401 24.61 22.87 17.87
CA ASN A 401 25.50 23.38 16.82
C ASN A 401 24.72 24.26 15.82
N SER A 402 23.62 23.75 15.26
CA SER A 402 22.81 24.48 14.28
C SER A 402 21.35 24.00 14.25
N ILE A 403 20.48 24.87 13.76
CA ILE A 403 19.11 24.54 13.34
C ILE A 403 18.97 25.05 11.92
N THR A 404 18.58 24.18 10.99
CA THR A 404 18.50 24.50 9.57
C THR A 404 17.13 24.08 9.01
N PRO A 405 16.35 25.01 8.45
CA PRO A 405 15.14 24.66 7.72
C PRO A 405 15.46 23.80 6.50
N ILE A 406 14.60 22.82 6.22
CA ILE A 406 14.66 22.00 5.00
C ILE A 406 13.52 22.43 4.10
N GLN A 407 13.82 22.78 2.85
CA GLN A 407 12.80 23.12 1.87
C GLN A 407 12.07 21.85 1.41
N SER A 408 10.75 21.84 1.56
CA SER A 408 9.84 20.81 1.07
C SER A 408 8.48 21.45 0.76
N ASP A 409 7.86 21.07 -0.36
CA ASP A 409 6.64 21.68 -0.88
C ASP A 409 5.35 21.27 -0.13
N SER A 410 5.43 20.28 0.77
CA SER A 410 4.25 19.66 1.42
C SER A 410 4.34 19.48 2.94
N SER A 411 5.47 19.84 3.55
CA SER A 411 5.71 19.72 5.00
C SER A 411 6.67 20.81 5.46
N LYS A 412 6.50 21.35 6.67
CA LYS A 412 7.55 22.19 7.27
C LYS A 412 8.51 21.28 8.01
N SER A 413 9.78 21.33 7.64
CA SER A 413 10.80 20.47 8.23
C SER A 413 12.02 21.26 8.67
N ILE A 414 12.62 20.85 9.79
CA ILE A 414 13.87 21.42 10.30
C ILE A 414 14.82 20.30 10.71
N GLN A 415 16.11 20.55 10.54
CA GLN A 415 17.18 19.71 11.04
C GLN A 415 17.90 20.41 12.18
N ILE A 416 18.05 19.75 13.31
CA ILE A 416 18.76 20.24 14.48
C ILE A 416 20.02 19.40 14.66
N TYR A 417 21.19 20.03 14.63
CA TYR A 417 22.45 19.38 14.94
C TYR A 417 22.86 19.75 16.35
N THR A 418 23.06 18.77 17.21
CA THR A 418 23.69 18.93 18.53
C THR A 418 25.00 18.16 18.59
N GLN A 419 25.73 18.28 19.70
CA GLN A 419 26.93 17.49 19.97
C GLN A 419 26.64 15.98 20.07
N ASN A 420 25.46 15.61 20.58
CA ASN A 420 25.14 14.22 20.94
C ASN A 420 24.14 13.57 19.99
N TYR A 421 23.38 14.34 19.23
CA TYR A 421 22.41 13.82 18.28
C TYR A 421 22.06 14.84 17.19
N ILE A 422 21.55 14.33 16.08
CA ILE A 422 20.88 15.06 15.01
C ILE A 422 19.39 14.76 15.11
N LEU A 423 18.55 15.77 15.04
CA LEU A 423 17.11 15.61 14.88
C LEU A 423 16.69 16.06 13.49
N LEU A 424 15.84 15.26 12.87
CA LEU A 424 15.04 15.68 11.74
C LEU A 424 13.58 15.73 12.19
N VAL A 425 13.01 16.93 12.19
CA VAL A 425 11.61 17.15 12.54
C VAL A 425 10.86 17.51 11.28
N SER A 426 9.79 16.79 10.99
CA SER A 426 8.83 17.14 9.95
C SER A 426 7.44 17.28 10.56
N ALA A 427 6.78 18.39 10.27
CA ALA A 427 5.42 18.68 10.70
C ALA A 427 4.52 18.85 9.47
N SER A 428 3.37 18.16 9.50
CA SER A 428 2.32 18.24 8.49
C SER A 428 0.96 18.16 9.15
N ASP A 429 -0.08 18.67 8.49
CA ASP A 429 -1.45 18.53 8.98
C ASP A 429 -1.77 17.06 9.25
N ALA A 430 -2.42 16.80 10.39
CA ALA A 430 -2.80 15.45 10.75
C ALA A 430 -3.93 14.96 9.80
N PRO A 431 -3.95 13.67 9.43
CA PRO A 431 -5.07 13.11 8.69
C PRO A 431 -6.39 13.33 9.44
N GLN A 432 -7.49 13.60 8.71
CA GLN A 432 -8.80 13.77 9.34
C GLN A 432 -9.17 12.55 10.20
N GLY A 433 -9.48 12.79 11.49
CA GLY A 433 -9.79 11.76 12.48
C GLY A 433 -8.62 11.33 13.37
N ALA A 434 -7.41 11.88 13.18
CA ALA A 434 -6.30 11.68 14.08
C ALA A 434 -6.49 12.43 15.42
N ALA A 435 -5.83 11.96 16.48
CA ALA A 435 -5.81 12.59 17.80
C ALA A 435 -4.90 13.84 17.81
N GLY A 436 -5.32 14.93 17.17
CA GLY A 436 -4.56 16.19 17.11
C GLY A 436 -4.72 16.93 15.79
N LYS A 437 -4.17 18.15 15.71
CA LYS A 437 -4.18 18.98 14.49
C LYS A 437 -3.01 18.68 13.56
N THR A 438 -1.87 18.27 14.12
CA THR A 438 -0.61 18.09 13.38
C THR A 438 -0.01 16.73 13.65
N SER A 439 0.54 16.10 12.61
CA SER A 439 1.37 14.90 12.70
C SER A 439 2.84 15.32 12.70
N ILE A 440 3.60 14.79 13.66
CA ILE A 440 5.04 15.00 13.76
C ILE A 440 5.75 13.70 13.45
N ILE A 441 6.74 13.78 12.55
CA ILE A 441 7.74 12.75 12.34
C ILE A 441 9.05 13.30 12.91
N LEU A 442 9.49 12.73 14.02
CA LEU A 442 10.72 13.09 14.74
C LEU A 442 11.73 11.96 14.57
N THR A 443 12.73 12.15 13.71
CA THR A 443 13.83 11.19 13.56
C THR A 443 15.03 11.66 14.35
N VAL A 444 15.57 10.79 15.20
CA VAL A 444 16.73 11.01 16.05
C VAL A 444 17.88 10.18 15.52
N PHE A 445 19.04 10.79 15.32
CA PHE A 445 20.30 10.10 15.05
C PHE A 445 21.29 10.45 16.16
N GLU A 446 21.76 9.47 16.92
CA GLU A 446 22.80 9.72 17.92
C GLU A 446 24.17 9.95 17.25
N THR A 447 24.88 11.02 17.62
CA THR A 447 26.18 11.38 17.04
C THR A 447 27.38 11.05 17.92
N GLY A 448 27.24 10.10 18.85
CA GLY A 448 28.34 9.70 19.74
C GLY A 448 28.18 8.31 20.35
N LEU A 449 28.81 7.31 19.72
CA LEU A 449 29.41 6.19 20.47
C LEU A 449 30.92 6.46 20.51
N SER A 450 31.37 7.09 21.60
CA SER A 450 32.77 7.01 22.02
C SER A 450 32.96 5.85 22.97
#